data_AF-A0A3R7QQW0-F1
#
_entry.id   AF-A0A3R7QQW0-F1
#
_cell.length_a   1.000
_cell.length_b   1.000
_cell.length_c   1.000
_cell.angle_alpha   90.00
_cell.angle_beta   90.00
_cell.angle_gamma   90.00
#
_symmetry.space_group_name_H-M   'P 1'
#
loop_
_entity.id
_entity.type
_entity.pdbx_description
1 polymer ?
#
loop_
_entity_poly.entity_id
_entity_poly.type
_entity_poly.pdbx_seq_one_letter_code
_entity_poly.pdbx_strand_id
1 'polypeptide(L)'
;MAKLCAKGKAAAKRKFDVYPSAYANMYASAVCSGKIKPGGRKKKANGGIANSISQDRKRVSSYEQGGIAKGCGAVMEKKRKKTKKY
;
A
#
# COMPACT_ATOMS: atom_id res chain seq x y z
N MET A 1 -18.37 -25.64 -21.03
CA MET A 1 -18.23 -24.43 -20.17
C MET A 1 -17.24 -24.70 -19.05
N ALA A 2 -16.17 -23.91 -18.91
CA ALA A 2 -15.34 -23.97 -17.72
C ALA A 2 -16.18 -23.54 -16.50
N LYS A 3 -16.36 -24.45 -15.54
CA LYS A 3 -17.16 -24.21 -14.34
C LYS A 3 -16.46 -23.14 -13.50
N LEU A 4 -16.98 -21.92 -13.56
CA LEU A 4 -16.53 -20.82 -12.70
C LEU A 4 -16.49 -21.31 -11.24
N CYS A 5 -15.37 -21.11 -10.57
CA CYS A 5 -15.17 -21.56 -9.20
C CYS A 5 -16.24 -20.94 -8.28
N ALA A 6 -16.69 -21.72 -7.28
CA ALA A 6 -17.72 -21.29 -6.34
C ALA A 6 -17.34 -19.96 -5.63
N LYS A 7 -16.05 -19.79 -5.31
CA LYS A 7 -15.49 -18.57 -4.72
C LYS A 7 -15.65 -17.34 -5.62
N GLY A 8 -15.36 -17.49 -6.92
CA GLY A 8 -15.48 -16.42 -7.91
C GLY A 8 -16.93 -16.03 -8.17
N LYS A 9 -17.83 -17.01 -8.25
CA LYS A 9 -19.27 -16.79 -8.38
C LYS A 9 -19.86 -16.04 -7.18
N ALA A 10 -19.47 -16.45 -5.96
CA ALA A 10 -19.90 -15.78 -4.74
C ALA A 10 -19.35 -14.34 -4.64
N ALA A 11 -18.09 -14.14 -5.00
CA ALA A 11 -17.47 -12.81 -5.02
C ALA A 11 -18.12 -11.88 -6.05
N ALA A 12 -18.47 -12.40 -7.23
CA ALA A 12 -19.14 -11.63 -8.27
C ALA A 12 -20.57 -11.25 -7.86
N LYS A 13 -21.36 -12.18 -7.31
CA LYS A 13 -22.72 -11.90 -6.82
C LYS A 13 -22.77 -10.87 -5.67
N ARG A 14 -21.71 -10.75 -4.89
CA ARG A 14 -21.61 -9.72 -3.83
C ARG A 14 -21.20 -8.34 -4.35
N LYS A 15 -20.66 -8.27 -5.58
CA LYS A 15 -20.07 -7.05 -6.14
C LYS A 15 -20.91 -6.44 -7.27
N PHE A 16 -21.62 -7.26 -8.01
CA PHE A 16 -22.44 -6.83 -9.14
C PHE A 16 -23.90 -7.19 -8.87
N ASP A 17 -24.78 -6.21 -9.04
CA ASP A 17 -26.22 -6.40 -8.85
C ASP A 17 -26.80 -7.38 -9.89
N VAL A 18 -26.24 -7.38 -11.11
CA VAL A 18 -26.66 -8.27 -12.19
C VAL A 18 -25.61 -9.34 -12.47
N TYR A 19 -25.99 -10.60 -12.23
CA TYR A 19 -25.22 -11.80 -12.55
C TYR A 19 -26.13 -12.84 -13.23
N PRO A 20 -25.82 -13.35 -14.43
CA PRO A 20 -24.54 -13.26 -15.15
C PRO A 20 -24.45 -12.06 -16.08
N SER A 21 -23.42 -11.23 -15.89
CA SER A 21 -23.02 -10.18 -16.83
C SER A 21 -21.59 -10.44 -17.32
N ALA A 22 -21.22 -9.91 -18.48
CA ALA A 22 -19.87 -10.07 -19.04
C ALA A 22 -18.79 -9.65 -18.03
N TYR A 23 -19.00 -8.53 -17.36
CA TYR A 23 -18.07 -7.98 -16.37
C TYR A 23 -18.01 -8.81 -15.08
N ALA A 24 -19.15 -9.35 -14.64
CA ALA A 24 -19.17 -10.22 -13.46
C ALA A 24 -18.57 -11.60 -13.73
N ASN A 25 -18.67 -12.11 -14.96
CA ASN A 25 -18.03 -13.36 -15.38
C ASN A 25 -16.50 -13.22 -15.48
N MET A 26 -16.00 -12.09 -16.01
CA MET A 26 -14.56 -11.79 -16.01
C MET A 26 -14.01 -11.67 -14.58
N TYR A 27 -14.73 -10.98 -13.69
CA TYR A 27 -14.35 -10.85 -12.29
C TYR A 27 -14.32 -12.20 -11.58
N ALA A 28 -15.32 -13.06 -11.83
CA ALA A 28 -15.34 -14.42 -11.28
C ALA A 28 -14.10 -15.22 -11.72
N SER A 29 -13.73 -15.18 -13.01
CA SER A 29 -12.51 -15.83 -13.51
C SER A 29 -11.21 -15.26 -12.93
N ALA A 30 -11.15 -13.93 -12.73
CA ALA A 30 -10.00 -13.27 -12.10
C ALA A 30 -9.86 -13.63 -10.61
N VAL A 31 -10.98 -13.87 -9.92
CA VAL A 31 -10.98 -14.40 -8.55
C VAL A 31 -10.61 -15.89 -8.52
N CYS A 32 -11.08 -16.68 -9.49
CA CYS A 32 -10.72 -18.10 -9.58
C CYS A 32 -9.25 -18.34 -9.87
N SER A 33 -8.63 -17.48 -10.67
CA SER A 33 -7.19 -17.50 -10.95
C SER A 33 -6.35 -16.88 -9.83
N GLY A 34 -6.96 -16.41 -8.74
CA GLY A 34 -6.26 -15.81 -7.59
C GLY A 34 -5.68 -14.41 -7.86
N LYS A 35 -5.83 -13.88 -9.08
CA LYS A 35 -5.39 -12.52 -9.45
C LYS A 35 -6.10 -11.44 -8.62
N ILE A 36 -7.35 -11.71 -8.23
CA ILE A 36 -8.13 -10.83 -7.36
C ILE A 36 -8.49 -11.58 -6.09
N LYS A 37 -8.08 -11.05 -4.93
CA LYS A 37 -8.50 -11.55 -3.62
C LYS A 37 -9.77 -10.78 -3.18
N PRO A 38 -10.96 -11.41 -3.21
CA PRO A 38 -12.17 -10.78 -2.68
C PRO A 38 -12.02 -10.60 -1.17
N GLY A 39 -12.31 -9.40 -0.66
CA GLY A 39 -12.15 -9.05 0.76
C GLY A 39 -11.14 -7.95 1.07
N GLY A 40 -10.45 -7.40 0.07
CA GLY A 40 -9.58 -6.23 0.23
C GLY A 40 -8.31 -6.48 1.06
N ARG A 41 -7.27 -5.68 0.85
CA ARG A 41 -6.18 -5.56 1.82
C ARG A 41 -6.80 -4.94 3.07
N LYS A 42 -6.84 -5.68 4.20
CA LYS A 42 -7.05 -5.08 5.53
C LYS A 42 -6.14 -3.87 5.61
N LYS A 43 -6.73 -2.68 5.73
CA LYS A 43 -6.02 -1.40 5.74
C LYS A 43 -4.85 -1.53 6.73
N LYS A 44 -3.60 -1.34 6.27
CA LYS A 44 -2.48 -1.01 7.16
C LYS A 44 -2.77 0.40 7.66
N ALA A 45 -3.64 0.51 8.67
CA ALA A 45 -4.11 1.78 9.22
C ALA A 45 -2.95 2.67 9.72
N ASN A 46 -1.75 2.11 9.89
CA ASN A 46 -0.56 2.84 10.33
C ASN A 46 0.57 2.85 9.27
N GLY A 47 0.25 2.98 7.98
CA GLY A 47 1.22 3.28 6.92
C GLY A 47 2.40 2.32 6.73
N GLY A 48 2.36 1.11 7.32
CA GLY A 48 3.40 0.09 7.16
C GLY A 48 4.83 0.58 7.44
N ILE A 49 5.81 -0.19 6.95
CA ILE A 49 7.25 0.09 7.09
C ILE A 49 7.61 1.51 6.59
N ALA A 50 6.85 2.05 5.63
CA ALA A 50 7.06 3.40 5.11
C ALA A 50 6.82 4.51 6.16
N ASN A 51 5.85 4.32 7.07
CA ASN A 51 5.55 5.31 8.10
C ASN A 51 6.58 5.30 9.22
N SER A 52 7.02 4.13 9.68
CA SER A 52 8.10 4.02 10.69
C SER A 52 9.40 4.64 10.16
N ILE A 53 9.77 4.31 8.92
CA ILE A 53 10.93 4.92 8.25
C ILE A 53 10.77 6.45 8.12
N SER A 54 9.57 6.94 7.79
CA SER A 54 9.30 8.38 7.68
C SER A 54 9.45 9.10 9.03
N GLN A 55 8.98 8.49 10.13
CA GLN A 55 9.10 9.04 11.47
C GLN A 55 10.55 8.99 11.99
N ASP A 56 11.29 7.91 11.70
CA ASP A 56 12.72 7.81 11.99
C ASP A 56 13.54 8.86 11.23
N ARG A 57 13.25 9.08 9.94
CA ARG A 57 13.88 10.14 9.13
C ARG A 57 13.64 11.54 9.71
N LYS A 58 12.42 11.80 10.20
CA LYS A 58 12.06 13.08 10.82
C LYS A 58 12.75 13.30 12.16
N ARG A 59 12.93 12.23 12.96
CA ARG A 59 13.66 12.28 14.24
C ARG A 59 15.12 12.73 14.04
N VAL A 60 15.79 12.24 13.01
CA VAL A 60 17.19 12.61 12.69
C VAL A 60 17.31 14.01 12.08
N SER A 61 16.23 14.57 11.50
CA SER A 61 16.22 15.89 10.86
C SER A 61 15.59 16.99 11.71
N SER A 62 15.49 16.81 13.04
CA SER A 62 14.93 17.83 13.92
C SER A 62 15.90 19.01 14.04
N TYR A 63 15.46 20.16 13.56
CA TYR A 63 16.24 21.40 13.48
C TYR A 63 16.68 21.91 14.87
N GLU A 64 16.01 21.47 15.95
CA GLU A 64 16.31 21.89 17.33
C GLU A 64 17.63 21.36 17.87
N GLN A 65 18.07 20.18 17.41
CA GLN A 65 19.29 19.52 17.91
C GLN A 65 20.56 19.88 17.12
N GLY A 66 20.50 20.83 16.18
CA GLY A 66 21.69 21.35 15.51
C GLY A 66 22.45 20.31 14.66
N GLY A 67 21.72 19.38 14.03
CA GLY A 67 22.32 18.34 13.21
C GLY A 67 21.40 17.94 12.07
N ILE A 68 21.91 18.08 10.84
CA ILE A 68 21.31 17.61 9.57
C ILE A 68 20.08 18.41 9.10
N ALA A 69 20.16 18.95 7.89
CA ALA A 69 19.08 19.72 7.26
C ALA A 69 17.78 18.91 7.08
N LYS A 70 16.61 19.58 7.18
CA LYS A 70 15.29 18.98 6.90
C LYS A 70 15.29 18.32 5.52
N GLY A 71 14.91 17.04 5.46
CA GLY A 71 14.90 16.25 4.23
C GLY A 71 16.21 15.52 3.89
N CYS A 72 17.33 15.82 4.57
CA CYS A 72 18.60 15.09 4.38
C CYS A 72 18.71 13.80 5.20
N GLY A 73 17.72 13.44 6.02
CA GLY A 73 17.76 12.25 6.89
C GLY A 73 17.93 10.91 6.15
N ALA A 74 17.58 10.85 4.86
CA ALA A 74 17.75 9.66 4.01
C ALA A 74 19.03 9.67 3.15
N VAL A 75 19.77 10.78 3.10
CA VAL A 75 21.01 10.87 2.33
C VAL A 75 22.12 10.15 3.10
N MET A 76 23.13 9.56 2.44
CA MET A 76 24.27 8.96 3.15
C MET A 76 25.04 10.02 3.94
N GLU A 77 25.53 9.68 5.14
CA GLU A 77 26.12 10.62 6.09
C GLU A 77 27.18 11.55 5.48
N LYS A 78 28.07 11.00 4.65
CA LYS A 78 29.14 11.74 3.95
C LYS A 78 28.63 12.75 2.92
N LYS A 79 27.36 12.66 2.50
CA LYS A 79 26.71 13.53 1.50
C LYS A 79 25.62 14.43 2.10
N ARG A 80 25.38 14.37 3.41
CA ARG A 80 24.35 15.18 4.09
C ARG A 80 24.80 16.63 4.25
N LYS A 81 23.89 17.59 4.01
CA LYS A 81 24.11 19.00 4.35
C LYS A 81 23.91 19.20 5.85
N LYS A 82 24.94 19.70 6.54
CA LYS A 82 24.89 20.12 7.94
C LYS A 82 24.55 21.61 7.99
N THR A 83 23.45 21.96 8.65
CA THR A 83 23.10 23.35 8.95
C THR A 83 23.76 23.75 10.26
N LYS A 84 24.52 24.85 10.27
CA LYS A 84 25.03 25.44 11.52
C LYS A 84 23.91 26.25 12.16
N LYS A 85 23.70 26.09 13.47
CA LYS A 85 22.89 27.01 14.27
C LYS A 85 23.80 28.20 14.55
N TYR A 86 23.39 29.39 14.13
CA TYR A 86 24.06 30.63 14.50
C TYR A 86 23.83 30.93 15.98
#